data_AF-K1U1A8-F1
#
_entry.id   AF-K1U1A8-F1
#
_cell.length_a   1.000
_cell.length_b   1.000
_cell.length_c   1.000
_cell.angle_alpha   90.00
_cell.angle_beta   90.00
_cell.angle_gamma   90.00
#
_symmetry.space_group_name_H-M   'P 1'
#
loop_
_entity.id
_entity.type
_entity.pdbx_description
1 polymer ?
#
loop_
_entity_poly.entity_id
_entity_poly.type
_entity_poly.pdbx_seq_one_letter_code
_entity_poly.pdbx_strand_id
1 'polypeptide(L)' 'MIKTARQLKDLIRNLSKDKAADAQILMRNYMMERFLERISLSEYRDKFILKGGMLVAAMVGLDARSTMDIDAP' A
#
# COMPACT_ATOMS: atom_id res chain seq x y z
N MET A 1 -15.91 10.38 2.59
CA MET A 1 -15.59 9.59 1.38
C MET A 1 -14.64 10.42 0.52
N ILE A 2 -13.43 9.93 0.25
CA ILE A 2 -12.47 10.57 -0.66
C ILE A 2 -12.99 10.36 -2.08
N LYS A 3 -13.23 11.45 -2.82
CA LYS A 3 -13.82 11.41 -4.17
C LYS A 3 -12.83 11.80 -5.27
N THR A 4 -11.73 12.46 -4.92
CA THR A 4 -10.74 12.92 -5.89
C THR A 4 -9.30 12.61 -5.46
N ALA A 5 -8.40 12.51 -6.44
CA ALA A 5 -6.97 12.32 -6.18
C ALA A 5 -6.36 13.46 -5.36
N ARG A 6 -6.89 14.69 -5.48
CA ARG A 6 -6.45 15.84 -4.69
C ARG A 6 -6.77 15.65 -3.21
N GLN A 7 -7.99 15.22 -2.88
CA GLN A 7 -8.40 14.95 -1.50
C GLN A 7 -7.54 13.87 -0.85
N LEU A 8 -7.15 12.84 -1.61
CA LEU A 8 -6.24 11.80 -1.13
C LEU A 8 -4.85 12.36 -0.84
N LYS A 9 -4.28 13.14 -1.77
CA LYS A 9 -2.96 13.76 -1.59
C LYS A 9 -2.93 14.71 -0.40
N ASP A 10 -3.98 15.52 -0.23
CA ASP A 10 -4.09 16.45 0.89
C ASP A 10 -4.19 15.71 2.23
N LEU A 11 -4.96 14.62 2.30
CA LEU A 11 -5.04 13.77 3.48
C LEU A 11 -3.67 13.17 3.83
N ILE A 12 -2.96 12.60 2.86
CA ILE A 12 -1.64 12.00 3.06
C ILE A 12 -0.63 13.05 3.55
N ARG A 13 -0.66 14.25 2.97
CA ARG A 13 0.22 15.36 3.37
C ARG A 13 -0.06 15.86 4.80
N ASN A 14 -1.31 15.76 5.26
CA ASN A 14 -1.64 16.10 6.64
C ASN A 14 -1.15 14.98 7.58
N LEU A 15 -1.43 13.72 7.24
CA LEU A 15 -0.96 12.55 8.01
C LEU A 15 0.57 12.46 8.11
N SER A 16 1.30 12.84 7.06
CA SER A 16 2.77 12.86 7.07
C SER A 16 3.32 13.82 8.13
N LYS A 17 2.65 14.95 8.36
CA LYS A 17 3.06 15.93 9.37
C LYS A 17 2.79 15.40 10.78
N ASP A 18 1.64 14.76 10.98
CA ASP A 18 1.21 14.27 12.29
C ASP A 18 2.02 13.05 12.75
N LYS A 19 2.41 12.18 11.82
CA LYS A 19 3.12 10.93 12.13
C LYS A 19 4.64 10.99 11.96
N ALA A 20 5.21 12.15 11.59
CA ALA A 20 6.62 12.31 11.21
C ALA A 20 7.09 11.27 10.17
N ALA A 21 6.18 10.83 9.31
CA ALA A 21 6.41 9.80 8.29
C ALA A 21 6.42 10.44 6.91
N ASP A 22 7.26 9.92 6.01
CA ASP A 22 7.38 10.46 4.66
C ASP A 22 6.07 10.31 3.87
N ALA A 23 5.59 11.40 3.25
CA ALA A 23 4.33 11.41 2.51
C ALA A 23 4.34 10.45 1.30
N GLN A 24 5.50 10.25 0.66
CA GLN A 24 5.63 9.28 -0.42
C GLN A 24 5.51 7.84 0.10
N ILE A 25 6.09 7.55 1.28
CA ILE A 25 5.96 6.23 1.90
C ILE A 25 4.48 5.96 2.23
N LEU A 26 3.79 6.93 2.85
CA LEU A 26 2.37 6.80 3.17
C LEU A 26 1.50 6.58 1.92
N MET A 27 1.76 7.33 0.85
CA MET A 27 1.05 7.16 -0.43
C MET A 27 1.28 5.77 -1.03
N ARG A 28 2.53 5.30 -0.96
CA ARG A 28 2.92 4.01 -1.51
C ARG A 28 2.29 2.86 -0.72
N ASN A 29 2.36 2.93 0.61
CA ASN A 29 1.74 1.95 1.50
C ASN A 29 0.23 1.88 1.27
N TYR A 30 -0.44 3.03 1.23
CA TYR A 30 -1.87 3.10 0.91
C TYR A 30 -2.17 2.46 -0.46
N MET A 31 -1.40 2.76 -1.49
CA MET A 31 -1.62 2.17 -2.82
C MET A 31 -1.49 0.64 -2.77
N MET A 32 -0.49 0.12 -2.06
CA MET A 32 -0.25 -1.32 -1.92
C MET A 32 -1.39 -2.03 -1.18
N GLU A 33 -1.84 -1.50 -0.03
CA GLU A 33 -2.96 -2.08 0.70
C GLU A 33 -4.23 -2.13 -0.16
N ARG A 34 -4.56 -1.02 -0.83
CA ARG A 34 -5.75 -0.96 -1.69
C ARG A 34 -5.63 -1.88 -2.91
N PHE A 35 -4.41 -2.09 -3.43
CA PHE A 35 -4.16 -3.03 -4.51
C PHE A 35 -4.36 -4.47 -4.04
N LEU A 36 -3.73 -4.86 -2.94
CA LEU A 36 -3.84 -6.19 -2.34
C LEU A 36 -5.29 -6.56 -1.99
N GLU A 37 -6.02 -5.63 -1.39
CA GLU A 37 -7.44 -5.81 -1.07
C GLU A 37 -8.28 -6.04 -2.34
N ARG A 38 -8.00 -5.33 -3.43
CA ARG A 38 -8.72 -5.55 -4.71
C ARG A 38 -8.38 -6.90 -5.32
N ILE A 39 -7.11 -7.31 -5.29
CA ILE A 39 -6.71 -8.63 -5.79
C ILE A 39 -7.36 -9.74 -4.98
N SER A 40 -7.39 -9.65 -3.65
CA SER A 40 -7.98 -10.68 -2.79
C SER A 40 -9.48 -10.86 -3.01
N LEU A 41 -10.19 -9.80 -3.40
CA LEU A 41 -11.61 -9.84 -3.73
C LEU A 41 -11.89 -10.16 -5.20
N SER A 42 -10.88 -10.10 -6.07
CA SER A 42 -11.04 -10.33 -7.50
C SER A 42 -11.16 -11.82 -7.88
N GLU A 43 -11.53 -12.07 -9.13
CA GLU A 43 -11.45 -13.38 -9.78
C GLU A 43 -10.00 -13.88 -9.96
N TYR A 44 -9.02 -12.97 -9.88
CA TYR A 44 -7.59 -13.28 -10.06
C TYR A 44 -6.89 -13.63 -8.75
N ARG A 45 -7.60 -13.75 -7.63
CA ARG A 45 -6.98 -13.97 -6.30
C ARG A 45 -6.00 -15.15 -6.28
N ASP A 46 -6.31 -16.22 -7.00
CA ASP A 46 -5.52 -17.45 -7.06
C ASP A 46 -4.42 -17.40 -8.14
N LYS A 47 -4.32 -16.29 -8.87
CA LYS A 47 -3.28 -16.03 -9.88
C LYS A 47 -2.14 -15.18 -9.33
N PHE A 48 -2.29 -14.62 -8.14
CA PHE A 48 -1.27 -13.82 -7.48
C PHE A 48 -0.70 -14.55 -6.27
N ILE A 49 0.63 -14.67 -6.22
CA ILE A 49 1.34 -15.20 -5.05
C ILE A 49 2.16 -14.06 -4.46
N LEU A 50 1.84 -13.67 -3.22
CA LEU A 50 2.66 -12.72 -2.47
C LEU A 50 3.90 -13.43 -1.92
N LYS A 51 5.06 -12.81 -2.08
CA LYS A 51 6.35 -13.37 -1.69
C LYS A 51 7.24 -12.29 -1.06
N GLY A 52 8.34 -12.74 -0.46
CA GLY A 52 9.41 -11.87 0.00
C GLY A 52 8.95 -10.73 0.91
N GLY A 53 9.52 -9.54 0.70
CA GLY A 53 9.24 -8.35 1.50
C GLY A 53 7.78 -7.90 1.46
N MET A 54 7.06 -8.15 0.37
CA MET A 54 5.64 -7.82 0.24
C MET A 54 4.75 -8.71 1.11
N LEU A 55 5.07 -10.00 1.22
CA LEU A 55 4.36 -10.91 2.13
C LEU A 55 4.61 -10.51 3.59
N VAL A 56 5.85 -10.21 3.96
CA VAL A 56 6.21 -9.77 5.32
C VAL A 56 5.48 -8.47 5.67
N ALA A 57 5.44 -7.50 4.75
CA ALA A 57 4.73 -6.25 4.95
C ALA A 57 3.21 -6.43 5.07
N ALA A 58 2.60 -7.36 4.32
CA ALA A 58 1.18 -7.68 4.47
C ALA A 58 0.85 -8.34 5.82
N MET A 59 1.80 -9.06 6.43
CA MET A 59 1.61 -9.73 7.72
C MET A 59 1.88 -8.83 8.93
N VAL A 60 2.91 -7.98 8.87
CA VAL A 60 3.41 -7.19 10.01
C VAL A 60 3.01 -5.70 9.89
N GLY A 61 2.48 -5.29 8.74
CA GLY A 61 2.26 -3.89 8.39
C GLY A 61 3.43 -3.30 7.61
N LEU A 62 3.13 -2.38 6.70
CA LEU A 62 4.09 -1.75 5.78
C LEU A 62 5.10 -0.79 6.43
N ASP A 63 5.11 -0.69 7.77
CA ASP A 63 6.08 0.08 8.54
C ASP A 63 7.40 -0.69 8.78
N ALA A 64 7.40 -2.02 8.57
CA ALA A 64 8.62 -2.82 8.53
C ALA A 64 9.27 -2.65 7.15
N ARG A 65 10.46 -2.05 7.08
CA ARG A 65 11.23 -1.79 5.84
C ARG A 65 11.08 -2.93 4.81
N SER A 66 10.20 -2.75 3.84
CA SER A 66 9.98 -3.67 2.74
C SER A 66 10.59 -3.13 1.45
N THR A 67 11.43 -3.91 0.78
CA THR A 67 11.67 -3.73 -0.65
C THR A 67 10.35 -3.98 -1.39
N MET A 68 9.98 -3.05 -2.27
CA MET A 68 8.60 -2.95 -2.78
C MET A 68 8.54 -3.15 -4.29
N ASP A 69 9.41 -4.02 -4.80
CA ASP A 69 9.38 -4.44 -6.19
C ASP A 69 8.22 -5.44 -6.35
N ILE A 70 7.33 -5.16 -7.30
CA ILE A 70 6.24 -6.06 -7.67
C ILE A 70 6.67 -6.78 -8.93
N ASP A 71 7.20 -7.98 -8.77
CA ASP A 71 7.50 -8.88 -9.88
C ASP A 71 6.31 -9.83 -10.06
N ALA A 72 5.65 -9.75 -11.21
CA ALA A 72 4.69 -10.77 -11.64
C ALA A 72 5.46 -11.83 -12.46
N PRO A 73 5.25 -13.13 -12.20
CA PRO A 73 5.76 -14.19 -13.08
C PRO A 73 5.12 -14.13 -14.48
#